data_AF-A0A529LJT5-F1
#
_entry.id   AF-A0A529LJT5-F1
#
_cell.length_a   1.000
_cell.length_b   1.000
_cell.length_c   1.000
_cell.angle_alpha   90.00
_cell.angle_beta   90.00
_cell.angle_gamma   90.00
#
_symmetry.space_group_name_H-M   'P 1'
#
loop_
_entity.id
_entity.type
_entity.pdbx_description
1 polymer ?
#
loop_
_entity_poly.entity_id
_entity_poly.type
_entity_poly.pdbx_seq_one_letter_code
_entity_poly.pdbx_strand_id
1 'polypeptide(L)'
;YSADLGLLSPQRAGIDTDAALETIDFDDVTSRSLRKIPAGHAGLAWRNLNAMARDFTKDSQGYVNGNVSGDHVLYTSSGLPAEFSCERPFGFHSVMLSAAWLASEGEVALIESWLGEQLIASDEVTLSALTPLHYAPMLKAVTRVRLSTKHYWQMVVDDLVLTR
;
A
#
# COMPACT_ATOMS: atom_id res chain seq x y z
N TYR A 1 -19.00 -21.86 -15.50
CA TYR A 1 -18.09 -20.70 -15.51
C TYR A 1 -17.32 -20.72 -14.21
N SER A 2 -16.07 -21.19 -14.26
CA SER A 2 -15.17 -21.16 -13.10
C SER A 2 -14.56 -19.77 -13.06
N ALA A 3 -14.88 -18.97 -12.04
CA ALA A 3 -14.16 -17.74 -11.77
C ALA A 3 -12.80 -18.16 -11.21
N ASP A 4 -11.76 -18.03 -12.03
CA ASP A 4 -10.38 -18.15 -11.59
C ASP A 4 -10.07 -16.91 -10.74
N LEU A 5 -10.30 -17.01 -9.44
CA LEU A 5 -10.07 -15.96 -8.44
C LEU A 5 -8.56 -15.87 -8.10
N GLY A 6 -7.70 -15.81 -9.12
CA GLY A 6 -6.27 -15.58 -8.98
C GLY A 6 -5.63 -16.41 -7.87
N LEU A 7 -5.44 -17.71 -8.11
CA LEU A 7 -4.74 -18.60 -7.18
C LEU A 7 -3.39 -17.98 -6.77
N LEU A 8 -3.32 -17.53 -5.51
CA LEU A 8 -2.07 -17.21 -4.83
C LEU A 8 -1.12 -18.39 -5.04
N SER A 9 0.04 -18.14 -5.65
CA SER A 9 0.98 -19.19 -6.01
C SER A 9 1.29 -20.07 -4.77
N PRO A 10 1.08 -21.40 -4.82
CA PRO A 10 1.13 -22.29 -3.66
C PRO A 10 2.54 -22.51 -3.06
N GLN A 11 3.50 -21.65 -3.40
CA GLN A 11 4.91 -21.74 -3.01
C GLN A 11 5.32 -20.65 -2.01
N ARG A 12 4.41 -19.77 -1.60
CA ARG A 12 4.69 -18.70 -0.63
C ARG A 12 4.37 -19.20 0.78
N ALA A 13 5.38 -19.32 1.64
CA ALA A 13 5.15 -19.57 3.06
C ALA A 13 4.41 -18.35 3.65
N GLY A 14 3.10 -18.48 3.85
CA GLY A 14 2.23 -17.40 4.33
C GLY A 14 2.40 -17.13 5.82
N ILE A 15 2.19 -15.88 6.28
CA ILE A 15 2.36 -15.44 7.69
C ILE A 15 1.81 -16.46 8.70
N ASP A 16 2.55 -16.72 9.78
CA ASP A 16 2.06 -17.58 10.87
C ASP A 16 0.88 -16.92 11.58
N THR A 17 -0.18 -17.69 11.83
CA THR A 17 -1.46 -17.18 12.34
C THR A 17 -1.40 -16.52 13.72
N ASP A 18 -0.33 -16.73 14.48
CA ASP A 18 -0.12 -16.17 15.83
C ASP A 18 0.77 -14.92 15.84
N ALA A 19 1.26 -14.46 14.68
CA ALA A 19 2.07 -13.24 14.63
C ALA A 19 1.23 -11.99 14.95
N ALA A 20 1.74 -11.11 15.81
CA ALA A 20 1.06 -9.88 16.17
C ALA A 20 0.85 -9.00 14.93
N LEU A 21 -0.40 -8.60 14.68
CA LEU A 21 -0.75 -7.69 13.60
C LEU A 21 -0.61 -6.24 14.10
N GLU A 22 -0.02 -5.41 13.26
CA GLU A 22 0.01 -3.96 13.45
C GLU A 22 -0.55 -3.27 12.22
N THR A 23 -1.52 -2.37 12.45
CA THR A 23 -2.09 -1.51 11.40
C THR A 23 -1.47 -0.12 11.50
N ILE A 24 -1.08 0.42 10.35
CA ILE A 24 -0.64 1.81 10.18
C ILE A 24 -1.72 2.52 9.35
N ASP A 25 -2.48 3.41 10.01
CA ASP A 25 -3.60 4.21 9.46
C ASP A 25 -3.18 5.64 9.05
N PHE A 26 -1.95 6.03 9.39
CA PHE A 26 -1.31 7.31 9.02
C PHE A 26 -1.91 8.57 9.64
N ASP A 27 -2.84 8.46 10.57
CA ASP A 27 -3.47 9.60 11.23
C ASP A 27 -2.53 10.39 12.15
N ASP A 28 -1.48 9.75 12.63
CA ASP A 28 -0.47 10.33 13.53
C ASP A 28 0.67 11.06 12.78
N VAL A 29 0.70 11.00 11.44
CA VAL A 29 1.77 11.59 10.61
C VAL A 29 1.71 13.13 10.63
N THR A 30 0.50 13.67 10.59
CA THR A 30 0.23 15.10 10.49
C THR A 30 -1.14 15.41 11.05
N SER A 31 -1.36 16.61 11.59
CA SER A 31 -2.63 16.95 12.20
C SER A 31 -3.66 17.44 11.18
N ARG A 32 -3.28 18.27 10.18
CA ARG A 32 -4.18 18.82 9.14
C ARG A 32 -3.45 19.34 7.89
N SER A 33 -2.46 18.63 7.37
CA SER A 33 -1.72 19.09 6.18
C SER A 33 -1.29 17.96 5.26
N LEU A 34 -0.78 18.31 4.08
CA LEU A 34 -0.01 17.42 3.23
C LEU A 34 1.43 17.38 3.75
N ARG A 35 1.96 16.18 4.00
CA ARG A 35 3.33 16.00 4.48
C ARG A 35 3.97 14.76 3.88
N LYS A 36 5.26 14.86 3.51
CA LYS A 36 6.09 13.67 3.29
C LYS A 36 6.14 12.83 4.56
N ILE A 37 6.10 11.51 4.43
CA ILE A 37 6.20 10.63 5.59
C ILE A 37 7.58 10.80 6.25
N PRO A 38 7.63 11.07 7.57
CA PRO A 38 8.90 11.10 8.29
C PRO A 38 9.61 9.76 8.21
N ALA A 39 10.92 9.79 7.94
CA ALA A 39 11.75 8.60 8.09
C ALA A 39 11.64 8.06 9.52
N GLY A 40 11.44 6.75 9.68
CA GLY A 40 11.25 6.08 10.96
C GLY A 40 9.81 6.06 11.46
N HIS A 41 8.84 6.69 10.78
CA HIS A 41 7.42 6.55 11.13
C HIS A 41 7.02 5.06 11.10
N ALA A 42 6.31 4.61 12.13
CA ALA A 42 6.03 3.19 12.41
C ALA A 42 7.26 2.26 12.40
N GLY A 43 8.48 2.78 12.58
CA GLY A 43 9.72 2.00 12.53
C GLY A 43 10.18 1.63 11.11
N LEU A 44 9.64 2.29 10.08
CA LEU A 44 9.98 2.05 8.67
C LEU A 44 10.71 3.24 8.05
N ALA A 45 11.55 2.96 7.07
CA ALA A 45 12.03 3.95 6.12
C ALA A 45 10.99 4.12 4.99
N TRP A 46 10.76 5.36 4.57
CA TRP A 46 9.72 5.70 3.60
C TRP A 46 10.32 6.52 2.45
N ARG A 47 9.93 6.20 1.21
CA ARG A 47 10.36 6.93 0.02
C ARG A 47 9.17 7.22 -0.90
N ASN A 48 9.10 8.47 -1.37
CA ASN A 48 8.10 8.97 -2.33
C ASN A 48 6.62 8.78 -1.91
N LEU A 49 6.37 8.71 -0.60
CA LEU A 49 5.03 8.65 -0.01
C LEU A 49 4.77 9.93 0.78
N ASN A 50 3.54 10.44 0.65
CA ASN A 50 3.05 11.57 1.42
C ASN A 50 1.75 11.16 2.11
N ALA A 51 1.55 11.63 3.35
CA ALA A 51 0.26 11.64 4.00
C ALA A 51 -0.51 12.90 3.64
N MET A 52 -1.82 12.77 3.57
CA MET A 52 -2.72 13.89 3.33
C MET A 52 -4.04 13.65 4.06
N ALA A 53 -4.51 14.69 4.76
CA ALA A 53 -5.82 14.68 5.40
C ALA A 53 -6.95 14.74 4.36
N ARG A 54 -8.08 14.09 4.67
CA ARG A 54 -9.30 13.99 3.84
C ARG A 54 -9.84 15.36 3.38
N ASP A 55 -9.64 16.42 4.16
CA ASP A 55 -10.05 17.78 3.79
C ASP A 55 -9.40 18.29 2.48
N PHE A 56 -8.25 17.73 2.09
CA PHE A 56 -7.53 18.07 0.86
C PHE A 56 -7.95 17.22 -0.35
N THR A 57 -8.86 16.26 -0.17
CA THR A 57 -9.13 15.22 -1.17
C THR A 57 -10.52 15.24 -1.77
N LYS A 58 -11.38 16.18 -1.33
CA LYS A 58 -12.81 16.25 -1.67
C LYS A 58 -13.16 16.18 -3.17
N ASP A 59 -12.26 16.63 -4.04
CA ASP A 59 -12.50 16.67 -5.49
C ASP A 59 -12.04 15.39 -6.20
N SER A 60 -11.62 14.37 -5.45
CA SER A 60 -11.19 13.07 -5.95
C SER A 60 -11.99 11.93 -5.32
N GLN A 61 -12.55 11.07 -6.17
CA GLN A 61 -13.22 9.83 -5.77
C GLN A 61 -12.22 8.86 -5.15
N GLY A 62 -11.04 8.72 -5.74
CA GLY A 62 -10.01 7.78 -5.32
C GLY A 62 -9.51 8.01 -3.90
N TYR A 63 -9.16 9.26 -3.60
CA TYR A 63 -8.70 9.63 -2.26
C TYR A 63 -9.82 9.62 -1.22
N VAL A 64 -11.07 9.94 -1.60
CA VAL A 64 -12.22 9.91 -0.68
C VAL A 64 -12.63 8.47 -0.36
N ASN A 65 -12.71 7.61 -1.37
CA ASN A 65 -13.13 6.21 -1.23
C ASN A 65 -11.99 5.32 -0.73
N GLY A 66 -10.74 5.69 -0.99
CA GLY A 66 -9.54 4.99 -0.53
C GLY A 66 -9.16 5.29 0.92
N ASN A 67 -9.73 6.33 1.53
CA ASN A 67 -9.63 6.58 2.96
C ASN A 67 -10.65 5.71 3.70
N VAL A 68 -10.22 4.50 4.06
CA VAL A 68 -11.04 3.46 4.69
C VAL A 68 -11.04 3.57 6.21
N SER A 69 -10.02 4.21 6.79
CA SER A 69 -9.92 4.45 8.23
C SER A 69 -9.44 5.87 8.50
N GLY A 70 -9.83 6.41 9.65
CA GLY A 70 -9.29 7.69 10.07
C GLY A 70 -9.63 8.88 9.16
N ASP A 71 -8.74 9.87 9.22
CA ASP A 71 -8.81 11.12 8.47
C ASP A 71 -7.67 11.28 7.47
N HIS A 72 -6.69 10.38 7.42
CA HIS A 72 -5.51 10.47 6.56
C HIS A 72 -5.38 9.30 5.59
N VAL A 73 -4.70 9.55 4.48
CA VAL A 73 -4.27 8.50 3.54
C VAL A 73 -2.84 8.76 3.11
N LEU A 74 -2.16 7.69 2.71
CA LEU A 74 -0.93 7.80 1.92
C LEU A 74 -1.22 7.84 0.43
N TYR A 75 -0.30 8.44 -0.32
CA TYR A 75 -0.30 8.30 -1.77
C TYR A 75 1.09 8.41 -2.38
N THR A 76 1.23 7.81 -3.56
CA THR A 76 2.44 7.90 -4.39
C THR A 76 2.50 9.25 -5.10
N SER A 77 3.59 10.00 -4.90
CA SER A 77 3.76 11.30 -5.55
C SER A 77 4.06 11.14 -7.05
N SER A 78 3.24 11.76 -7.90
CA SER A 78 3.45 11.80 -9.37
C SER A 78 3.63 10.43 -10.04
N GLY A 79 3.09 9.36 -9.45
CA GLY A 79 3.16 7.99 -9.96
C GLY A 79 4.55 7.37 -10.02
N LEU A 80 5.57 8.04 -9.46
CA LEU A 80 6.92 7.48 -9.35
C LEU A 80 6.92 6.33 -8.34
N PRO A 81 7.82 5.34 -8.50
CA PRO A 81 7.93 4.26 -7.54
C PRO A 81 8.15 4.75 -6.11
N ALA A 82 7.23 4.36 -5.24
CA ALA A 82 7.24 4.55 -3.80
C ALA A 82 7.76 3.31 -3.09
N GLU A 83 8.24 3.47 -1.87
CA GLU A 83 8.79 2.36 -1.10
C GLU A 83 8.57 2.56 0.41
N PHE A 84 8.39 1.44 1.09
CA PHE A 84 8.61 1.33 2.52
C PHE A 84 9.53 0.14 2.82
N SER A 85 10.44 0.31 3.78
CA SER A 85 11.49 -0.67 4.06
C SER A 85 11.96 -0.66 5.51
N CYS A 86 12.60 -1.76 5.92
CA CYS A 86 13.26 -1.91 7.21
C CYS A 86 14.48 -2.83 7.05
N GLU A 87 15.55 -2.58 7.80
CA GLU A 87 16.72 -3.46 7.81
C GLU A 87 16.39 -4.83 8.41
N ARG A 88 15.50 -4.87 9.42
CA ARG A 88 15.00 -6.13 9.99
C ARG A 88 13.78 -6.59 9.19
N PRO A 89 13.70 -7.88 8.81
CA PRO A 89 12.54 -8.39 8.12
C PRO A 89 11.25 -8.21 8.93
N PHE A 90 10.15 -7.92 8.23
CA PHE A 90 8.79 -7.86 8.77
C PHE A 90 7.86 -8.65 7.84
N GLY A 91 6.72 -9.10 8.33
CA GLY A 91 5.70 -9.71 7.48
C GLY A 91 4.81 -8.66 6.84
N PHE A 92 4.54 -8.81 5.54
CA PHE A 92 3.62 -7.96 4.79
C PHE A 92 2.28 -8.67 4.66
N HIS A 93 1.34 -8.31 5.55
CA HIS A 93 0.06 -8.96 5.65
C HIS A 93 -0.90 -8.45 4.57
N SER A 94 -1.22 -7.15 4.60
CA SER A 94 -2.14 -6.55 3.64
C SER A 94 -2.05 -5.03 3.60
N VAL A 95 -2.74 -4.43 2.63
CA VAL A 95 -2.90 -2.98 2.47
C VAL A 95 -4.17 -2.67 1.67
N MET A 96 -4.79 -1.52 1.92
CA MET A 96 -5.88 -1.00 1.10
C MET A 96 -5.32 -0.07 0.03
N LEU A 97 -5.74 -0.27 -1.22
CA LEU A 97 -5.26 0.46 -2.39
C LEU A 97 -6.41 1.05 -3.18
N SER A 98 -6.25 2.24 -3.73
CA SER A 98 -7.19 2.79 -4.72
C SER A 98 -6.47 3.61 -5.79
N ALA A 99 -7.10 3.74 -6.96
CA ALA A 99 -6.64 4.67 -7.98
C ALA A 99 -7.03 6.08 -7.54
N ALA A 100 -6.11 7.05 -7.56
CA ALA A 100 -6.36 8.35 -6.96
C ALA A 100 -7.38 9.24 -7.69
N TRP A 101 -7.69 8.97 -8.96
CA TRP A 101 -8.64 9.79 -9.73
C TRP A 101 -9.59 8.91 -10.52
N LEU A 102 -10.82 9.38 -10.77
CA LEU A 102 -11.74 8.67 -11.66
C LEU A 102 -11.16 8.49 -13.07
N ALA A 103 -10.33 9.43 -13.54
CA ALA A 103 -9.62 9.30 -14.81
C ALA A 103 -8.56 8.18 -14.84
N SER A 104 -8.16 7.68 -13.67
CA SER A 104 -7.25 6.54 -13.50
C SER A 104 -7.98 5.23 -13.17
N GLU A 105 -9.29 5.17 -13.38
CA GLU A 105 -10.06 3.93 -13.20
C GLU A 105 -9.48 2.79 -14.07
N GLY A 106 -9.24 1.63 -13.47
CA GLY A 106 -8.62 0.50 -14.15
C GLY A 106 -7.09 0.60 -14.28
N GLU A 107 -6.44 1.57 -13.62
CA GLU A 107 -4.98 1.62 -13.53
C GLU A 107 -4.43 0.34 -12.89
N VAL A 108 -3.21 -0.05 -13.26
CA VAL A 108 -2.55 -1.25 -12.73
C VAL A 108 -1.41 -0.86 -11.80
N ALA A 109 -1.54 -1.22 -10.52
CA ALA A 109 -0.44 -1.18 -9.58
C ALA A 109 0.51 -2.36 -9.77
N LEU A 110 1.80 -2.09 -9.64
CA LEU A 110 2.88 -3.07 -9.58
C LEU A 110 3.43 -3.06 -8.15
N ILE A 111 3.43 -4.23 -7.52
CA ILE A 111 3.81 -4.40 -6.11
C ILE A 111 4.95 -5.41 -6.03
N GLU A 112 6.16 -4.92 -5.78
CA GLU A 112 7.36 -5.74 -5.68
C GLU A 112 7.78 -5.88 -4.20
N SER A 113 7.91 -7.10 -3.73
CA SER A 113 8.35 -7.42 -2.36
C SER A 113 9.71 -8.08 -2.37
N TRP A 114 10.63 -7.58 -1.54
CA TRP A 114 12.03 -7.97 -1.50
C TRP A 114 12.44 -8.45 -0.11
N LEU A 115 13.34 -9.44 -0.05
CA LEU A 115 14.05 -9.88 1.14
C LEU A 115 15.55 -9.70 0.91
N GLY A 116 16.14 -8.68 1.54
CA GLY A 116 17.45 -8.17 1.14
C GLY A 116 17.42 -7.71 -0.32
N GLU A 117 18.32 -8.27 -1.13
CA GLU A 117 18.40 -8.00 -2.58
C GLU A 117 17.60 -8.98 -3.43
N GLN A 118 16.95 -9.98 -2.83
CA GLN A 118 16.15 -10.96 -3.56
C GLN A 118 14.71 -10.47 -3.72
N LEU A 119 14.22 -10.37 -4.96
CA LEU A 119 12.79 -10.21 -5.25
C LEU A 119 12.06 -11.53 -4.93
N ILE A 120 11.10 -11.49 -4.00
CA ILE A 120 10.37 -12.68 -3.56
C ILE A 120 8.93 -12.72 -4.05
N ALA A 121 8.35 -11.57 -4.41
CA ALA A 121 7.04 -11.46 -5.04
C ALA A 121 6.97 -10.22 -5.93
N SER A 122 6.24 -10.33 -7.05
CA SER A 122 5.95 -9.23 -7.96
C SER A 122 4.55 -9.46 -8.50
N ASP A 123 3.59 -8.68 -8.00
CA ASP A 123 2.17 -8.86 -8.31
C ASP A 123 1.65 -7.62 -9.04
N GLU A 124 0.71 -7.83 -9.97
CA GLU A 124 -0.02 -6.75 -10.64
C GLU A 124 -1.47 -6.77 -10.17
N VAL A 125 -1.99 -5.61 -9.76
CA VAL A 125 -3.38 -5.49 -9.32
C VAL A 125 -4.07 -4.32 -10.01
N THR A 126 -5.32 -4.52 -10.42
CA THR A 126 -6.14 -3.46 -11.04
C THR A 126 -6.79 -2.63 -9.93
N LEU A 127 -6.55 -1.32 -9.97
CA LEU A 127 -7.07 -0.35 -9.03
C LEU A 127 -8.42 0.20 -9.51
N SER A 128 -9.23 0.63 -8.55
CA SER A 128 -10.43 1.41 -8.80
C SER A 128 -10.39 2.70 -7.97
N ALA A 129 -10.90 3.79 -8.53
CA ALA A 129 -11.16 5.03 -7.81
C ALA A 129 -12.52 5.02 -7.10
N LEU A 130 -13.37 4.04 -7.43
CA LEU A 130 -14.73 3.92 -6.90
C LEU A 130 -14.83 2.94 -5.73
N THR A 131 -13.96 1.91 -5.71
CA THR A 131 -13.95 0.90 -4.66
C THR A 131 -12.51 0.62 -4.22
N PRO A 132 -12.17 0.75 -2.93
CA PRO A 132 -10.85 0.36 -2.44
C PRO A 132 -10.63 -1.15 -2.62
N LEU A 133 -9.43 -1.51 -3.05
CA LEU A 133 -8.97 -2.88 -3.19
C LEU A 133 -8.19 -3.30 -1.94
N HIS A 134 -8.60 -4.41 -1.32
CA HIS A 134 -7.79 -5.08 -0.31
C HIS A 134 -6.77 -6.00 -0.98
N TYR A 135 -5.49 -5.64 -0.90
CA TYR A 135 -4.38 -6.47 -1.38
C TYR A 135 -3.71 -7.16 -0.19
N ALA A 136 -3.68 -8.50 -0.19
CA ALA A 136 -3.22 -9.31 0.94
C ALA A 136 -2.24 -10.41 0.49
N PRO A 137 -0.94 -10.10 0.32
CA PRO A 137 0.04 -11.09 -0.15
C PRO A 137 0.49 -12.07 0.94
N MET A 138 0.20 -11.76 2.21
CA MET A 138 0.47 -12.63 3.37
C MET A 138 1.91 -13.12 3.45
N LEU A 139 2.90 -12.27 3.14
CA LEU A 139 4.31 -12.67 3.10
C LEU A 139 4.93 -12.66 4.50
N LYS A 140 5.54 -13.78 4.92
CA LYS A 140 6.19 -13.92 6.25
C LYS A 140 7.31 -12.92 6.52
N ALA A 141 8.11 -12.61 5.50
CA ALA A 141 9.32 -11.82 5.67
C ALA A 141 9.66 -11.05 4.39
N VAL A 142 9.70 -9.72 4.51
CA VAL A 142 10.21 -8.77 3.54
C VAL A 142 11.07 -7.73 4.27
N THR A 143 12.03 -7.14 3.56
CA THR A 143 12.77 -5.96 4.03
C THR A 143 12.35 -4.71 3.28
N ARG A 144 11.73 -4.85 2.10
CA ARG A 144 11.31 -3.72 1.26
C ARG A 144 10.11 -4.10 0.40
N VAL A 145 9.13 -3.20 0.35
CA VAL A 145 8.04 -3.23 -0.61
C VAL A 145 8.13 -1.99 -1.49
N ARG A 146 8.06 -2.18 -2.80
CA ARG A 146 7.99 -1.10 -3.79
C ARG A 146 6.61 -1.09 -4.43
N LEU A 147 6.06 0.11 -4.54
CA LEU A 147 4.75 0.40 -5.08
C LEU A 147 4.90 1.31 -6.29
N SER A 148 4.37 0.94 -7.44
CA SER A 148 4.30 1.81 -8.63
C SER A 148 3.03 1.52 -9.43
N THR A 149 2.78 2.32 -10.47
CA THR A 149 1.66 2.15 -11.40
C THR A 149 2.18 2.15 -12.83
N LYS A 150 1.57 1.38 -13.74
CA LYS A 150 2.04 1.25 -15.14
C LYS A 150 2.04 2.59 -15.89
N HIS A 151 1.08 3.47 -15.62
CA HIS A 151 0.95 4.75 -16.32
C HIS A 151 1.22 5.98 -15.44
N TYR A 152 1.96 5.82 -14.36
CA TYR A 152 2.36 6.92 -13.46
C TYR A 152 1.18 7.73 -12.88
N TRP A 153 0.03 7.09 -12.67
CA TRP A 153 -1.05 7.68 -11.89
C TRP A 153 -0.75 7.58 -10.40
N GLN A 154 -1.30 8.50 -9.61
CA GLN A 154 -1.20 8.35 -8.16
C GLN A 154 -2.05 7.16 -7.71
N MET A 155 -1.49 6.39 -6.78
CA MET A 155 -2.18 5.35 -6.04
C MET A 155 -2.32 5.81 -4.60
N VAL A 156 -3.51 5.61 -4.03
CA VAL A 156 -3.80 5.85 -2.62
C VAL A 156 -3.55 4.55 -1.86
N VAL A 157 -3.02 4.69 -0.65
CA VAL A 157 -2.65 3.62 0.25
C VAL A 157 -3.23 3.95 1.62
N ASP A 158 -3.89 2.97 2.23
CA ASP A 158 -4.44 3.09 3.57
C ASP A 158 -4.42 1.72 4.29
N ASP A 159 -4.57 1.71 5.61
CA ASP A 159 -4.56 0.51 6.47
C ASP A 159 -3.45 -0.49 6.09
N LEU A 160 -2.19 -0.05 6.15
CA LEU A 160 -1.06 -0.96 5.94
C LEU A 160 -0.92 -1.89 7.15
N VAL A 161 -1.12 -3.19 6.94
CA VAL A 161 -1.04 -4.21 7.99
C VAL A 161 0.26 -5.00 7.85
N LEU A 162 1.03 -5.04 8.93
CA LEU A 162 2.30 -5.73 9.05
C LEU A 162 2.28 -6.74 10.19
N THR A 163 3.24 -7.66 10.19
CA THR A 163 3.55 -8.51 11.35
C THR A 163 4.99 -8.37 11.78
N ARG A 164 5.25 -8.18 13.07
CA ARG A 164 6.60 -7.99 13.62
C ARG A 164 6.69 -8.30 15.10
#